data_AF-A0A7X6FPH4-F1
#
_entry.id   AF-A0A7X6FPH4-F1
#
_cell.length_a   1.000
_cell.length_b   1.000
_cell.length_c   1.000
_cell.angle_alpha   90.00
_cell.angle_beta   90.00
_cell.angle_gamma   90.00
#
_symmetry.space_group_name_H-M   'P 1'
#
loop_
_entity.id
_entity.type
_entity.pdbx_description
1 polymer ?
#
loop_
_entity_poly.entity_id
_entity_poly.type
_entity_poly.pdbx_seq_one_letter_code
_entity_poly.pdbx_strand_id
1 'polypeptide(L)'
;QMAMLEPGLSETVCASLLVVMRQAMDECVSRGVPAEAARDFLLGHMNVLGAVIFKEVDGVFSDACNKAIEFGIPALMRDDWKKVFEPQEIAESIRRIT
;
A
#
# COMPACT_ATOMS: atom_id res chain seq x y z
N GLN A 1 -18.20 -1.23 -13.16
CA GLN A 1 -18.03 -1.86 -11.82
C GLN A 1 -16.82 -2.79 -11.82
N MET A 2 -16.74 -3.80 -12.70
CA MET A 2 -15.54 -4.66 -12.80
C MET A 2 -14.24 -3.86 -13.01
N ALA A 3 -14.25 -2.89 -13.92
CA ALA A 3 -13.09 -2.03 -14.22
C ALA A 3 -12.49 -1.27 -13.01
N MET A 4 -13.33 -0.98 -11.99
CA MET A 4 -12.90 -0.35 -10.74
C MET A 4 -12.17 -1.32 -9.82
N LEU A 5 -12.62 -2.58 -9.82
CA LEU A 5 -11.98 -3.65 -9.06
C LEU A 5 -10.69 -4.09 -9.75
N GLU A 6 -10.73 -4.17 -11.08
CA GLU A 6 -9.62 -4.60 -11.92
C GLU A 6 -9.65 -3.86 -13.26
N PRO A 7 -8.59 -3.11 -13.62
CA PRO A 7 -7.28 -3.07 -12.97
C PRO A 7 -7.17 -2.04 -11.83
N GLY A 8 -8.23 -1.28 -11.53
CA GLY A 8 -8.16 -0.13 -10.61
C GLY A 8 -7.69 -0.47 -9.19
N LEU A 9 -8.44 -1.29 -8.47
CA LEU A 9 -8.14 -1.62 -7.08
C LEU A 9 -7.06 -2.69 -6.95
N SER A 10 -7.17 -3.79 -7.70
CA SER A 10 -6.29 -4.96 -7.58
C SER A 10 -4.86 -4.69 -8.04
N GLU A 11 -4.69 -4.03 -9.19
CA GLU A 11 -3.37 -3.87 -9.81
C GLU A 11 -2.81 -2.47 -9.57
N THR A 12 -3.58 -1.44 -9.94
CA THR A 12 -3.11 -0.05 -9.90
C THR A 12 -2.85 0.39 -8.47
N VAL A 13 -3.74 0.08 -7.53
CA VAL A 13 -3.54 0.40 -6.10
C VAL A 13 -2.81 -0.72 -5.37
N CYS A 14 -3.40 -1.91 -5.25
CA CYS A 14 -2.88 -2.95 -4.34
C CYS A 14 -1.51 -3.48 -4.79
N ALA A 15 -1.37 -3.96 -6.03
CA ALA A 15 -0.09 -4.51 -6.50
C ALA A 15 1.03 -3.45 -6.49
N SER A 16 0.76 -2.23 -6.95
CA SER A 16 1.76 -1.15 -6.95
C SER A 16 2.24 -0.79 -5.54
N LEU A 17 1.34 -0.69 -4.55
CA LEU A 17 1.72 -0.39 -3.17
C LEU A 17 2.49 -1.55 -2.53
N LEU A 18 2.17 -2.81 -2.84
CA LEU A 18 2.95 -3.96 -2.38
C LEU A 18 4.38 -3.96 -2.96
N VAL A 19 4.54 -3.55 -4.23
CA VAL A 19 5.87 -3.36 -4.83
C VAL A 19 6.65 -2.26 -4.11
N VAL A 20 6.02 -1.13 -3.79
CA VAL A 20 6.66 -0.06 -3.01
C VAL A 20 7.05 -0.54 -1.61
N MET A 21 6.21 -1.33 -0.94
CA MET A 21 6.56 -1.93 0.37
C MET A 21 7.77 -2.86 0.25
N ARG A 22 7.87 -3.63 -0.83
CA ARG A 22 9.05 -4.46 -1.10
C ARG A 22 10.30 -3.61 -1.30
N GLN A 23 10.22 -2.53 -2.07
CA GLN A 23 11.33 -1.59 -2.26
C GLN A 23 11.76 -0.94 -0.94
N ALA A 24 10.81 -0.56 -0.08
CA ALA A 24 11.11 -0.03 1.25
C ALA A 24 11.81 -1.07 2.14
N MET A 25 11.41 -2.34 2.06
CA MET A 25 12.09 -3.44 2.74
C MET A 25 13.54 -3.59 2.24
N ASP A 26 13.74 -3.60 0.92
CA ASP A 26 15.07 -3.71 0.30
C ASP A 26 15.96 -2.50 0.63
N GLU A 27 15.37 -1.30 0.74
CA GLU A 27 16.06 -0.08 1.19
C GLU A 27 16.57 -0.22 2.63
N CYS A 28 15.76 -0.78 3.55
CA CYS A 28 16.22 -1.09 4.92
C CYS A 28 17.41 -2.06 4.90
N VAL A 29 17.37 -3.07 4.04
CA VAL A 29 18.47 -4.04 3.90
C VAL A 29 19.74 -3.39 3.38
N SER A 30 19.63 -2.52 2.38
CA SER A 30 20.77 -1.77 1.82
C SER A 30 21.46 -0.88 2.87
N ARG A 31 20.72 -0.47 3.90
CA ARG A 31 21.19 0.34 5.04
C ARG A 31 21.73 -0.49 6.21
N GLY A 32 21.84 -1.81 6.04
CA GLY A 32 22.50 -2.71 6.99
C GLY A 32 21.55 -3.53 7.87
N VAL A 33 20.22 -3.45 7.66
CA VAL A 33 19.29 -4.36 8.35
C VAL A 33 19.43 -5.77 7.75
N PRO A 34 19.55 -6.84 8.56
CA PRO A 34 19.54 -8.21 8.05
C PRO A 34 18.27 -8.50 7.25
N ALA A 35 18.40 -9.12 6.07
CA ALA A 35 17.28 -9.35 5.16
C ALA A 35 16.12 -10.13 5.79
N GLU A 36 16.43 -11.15 6.59
CA GLU A 36 15.43 -11.94 7.31
C GLU A 36 14.69 -11.07 8.35
N ALA A 37 15.41 -10.27 9.12
CA ALA A 37 14.82 -9.37 10.10
C ALA A 37 13.91 -8.32 9.43
N ALA A 38 14.33 -7.71 8.33
CA ALA A 38 13.51 -6.74 7.59
C ALA A 38 12.23 -7.38 7.06
N ARG A 39 12.33 -8.60 6.51
CA ARG A 39 11.20 -9.35 5.97
C ARG A 39 10.20 -9.73 7.05
N ASP A 40 10.66 -10.33 8.14
CA ASP A 40 9.79 -10.79 9.21
C ASP A 40 9.10 -9.61 9.90
N PHE A 41 9.83 -8.51 10.10
CA PHE A 41 9.26 -7.29 10.67
C PHE A 41 8.17 -6.70 9.77
N LEU A 42 8.41 -6.57 8.46
CA LEU A 42 7.41 -6.06 7.52
C LEU A 42 6.18 -6.96 7.43
N LEU A 43 6.37 -8.27 7.24
CA LEU A 43 5.24 -9.20 7.06
C LEU A 43 4.43 -9.37 8.34
N GLY A 44 5.07 -9.39 9.51
CA GLY A 44 4.38 -9.41 10.80
C GLY A 44 3.49 -8.18 10.99
N HIS A 45 4.00 -6.99 10.67
CA HIS A 45 3.22 -5.75 10.73
C HIS A 45 2.10 -5.73 9.69
N MET A 46 2.35 -6.17 8.46
CA MET A 46 1.32 -6.21 7.42
C MET A 46 0.11 -7.06 7.84
N ASN A 47 0.34 -8.19 8.51
CA ASN A 47 -0.72 -9.04 9.02
C ASN A 47 -1.61 -8.33 10.05
N VAL A 48 -1.01 -7.78 11.12
CA VAL A 48 -1.78 -7.14 12.19
C VAL A 48 -2.38 -5.80 11.77
N LEU A 49 -1.64 -4.97 11.01
CA LEU A 49 -2.13 -3.69 10.51
C LEU A 49 -3.29 -3.90 9.54
N GLY A 50 -3.17 -4.87 8.63
CA GLY A 50 -4.24 -5.24 7.71
C GLY A 50 -5.49 -5.70 8.46
N ALA A 51 -5.34 -6.62 9.41
CA ALA A 51 -6.46 -7.14 10.19
C ALA A 51 -7.22 -6.04 10.95
N VAL A 52 -6.51 -5.07 11.54
CA VAL A 52 -7.12 -3.94 12.26
C VAL A 52 -7.76 -2.92 11.30
N ILE A 53 -7.07 -2.51 10.23
CA ILE A 53 -7.59 -1.52 9.25
C ILE A 53 -8.89 -2.01 8.61
N PHE A 54 -8.92 -3.28 8.21
CA PHE A 54 -10.07 -3.89 7.55
C PHE A 54 -11.10 -4.46 8.54
N LYS A 55 -10.92 -4.24 9.85
CA LYS A 55 -11.87 -4.62 10.91
C LYS A 55 -12.13 -6.12 11.00
N GLU A 56 -11.15 -6.94 10.65
CA GLU A 56 -11.19 -8.39 10.87
C GLU A 56 -10.95 -8.73 12.35
N VAL A 57 -10.27 -7.84 13.08
CA VAL A 57 -10.09 -7.92 14.53
C VAL A 57 -10.34 -6.57 15.18
N ASP A 58 -10.91 -6.58 16.37
CA ASP A 58 -11.03 -5.37 17.20
C ASP A 58 -9.64 -4.97 17.71
N GLY A 59 -9.20 -3.78 17.33
CA GLY A 59 -7.92 -3.23 17.74
C GLY A 59 -7.86 -1.73 17.52
N VAL A 60 -7.04 -1.06 18.31
CA VAL A 60 -6.75 0.37 18.13
C VAL A 60 -5.29 0.55 17.80
N PHE A 61 -5.02 1.41 16.82
CA PHE A 61 -3.68 1.89 16.58
C PHE A 61 -3.23 2.80 17.72
N SER A 62 -1.96 2.69 18.08
CA SER A 62 -1.34 3.63 19.01
C SER A 62 -1.38 5.04 18.42
N ASP A 63 -1.37 6.06 19.28
CA ASP A 63 -1.28 7.47 18.84
C ASP A 63 -0.09 7.72 17.91
N ALA A 64 1.02 7.02 18.14
CA ALA A 64 2.21 7.07 17.30
C ALA A 64 1.95 6.49 15.90
N CYS A 65 1.24 5.36 15.79
CA CYS A 65 0.89 4.76 14.51
C CYS A 65 -0.10 5.65 13.72
N ASN A 66 -1.09 6.23 14.40
CA ASN A 66 -2.02 7.18 13.77
C ASN A 66 -1.30 8.42 13.22
N LYS A 67 -0.38 9.01 14.00
CA LYS A 67 0.46 10.12 13.53
C LYS A 67 1.35 9.72 12.36
N ALA A 68 1.92 8.51 12.39
CA ALA A 68 2.74 8.02 11.28
C ALA A 68 1.92 7.93 9.97
N ILE A 69 0.64 7.55 10.03
CA ILE A 69 -0.26 7.54 8.87
C ILE A 69 -0.60 8.97 8.42
N GLU A 70 -0.91 9.87 9.36
CA GLU A 70 -1.25 11.27 9.11
C GLU A 70 -0.17 11.98 8.29
N PHE A 71 1.10 11.81 8.65
CA PHE A 71 2.22 12.41 7.92
C PHE A 71 2.74 11.53 6.78
N GLY A 72 2.57 10.21 6.86
CA GLY A 72 3.08 9.26 5.89
C GLY A 72 2.35 9.33 4.55
N ILE A 73 1.02 9.47 4.55
CA ILE A 73 0.25 9.54 3.30
C ILE A 73 0.67 10.75 2.45
N PRO A 74 0.72 12.00 2.97
CA PRO A 74 1.17 13.15 2.18
C PRO A 74 2.64 13.07 1.75
N ALA A 75 3.50 12.41 2.53
CA ALA A 75 4.91 12.26 2.20
C ALA A 75 5.16 11.25 1.05
N LEU A 76 4.29 10.25 0.90
CA LEU A 76 4.47 9.14 -0.04
C LEU A 76 3.55 9.21 -1.26
N MET A 77 2.35 9.75 -1.09
CA MET A 77 1.30 9.72 -2.12
C MET A 77 1.17 11.08 -2.78
N ARG A 78 0.90 11.08 -4.09
CA ARG A 78 0.40 12.29 -4.75
C ARG A 78 -0.95 12.70 -4.15
N ASP A 79 -1.19 14.00 -4.02
CA ASP A 79 -2.44 14.55 -3.49
C ASP A 79 -3.68 14.04 -4.24
N ASP A 80 -3.54 13.77 -5.54
CA ASP A 80 -4.60 13.33 -6.44
C ASP A 80 -4.60 11.81 -6.71
N TRP A 81 -3.93 10.99 -5.88
CA TRP A 81 -3.75 9.56 -6.16
C TRP A 81 -5.05 8.77 -6.41
N LYS A 82 -6.19 9.22 -5.86
CA LYS A 82 -7.50 8.58 -6.08
C LYS A 82 -8.04 8.76 -7.50
N LYS A 83 -7.46 9.65 -8.30
CA LYS A 83 -7.84 9.86 -9.71
C LYS A 83 -7.72 8.60 -10.56
N VAL A 84 -6.93 7.60 -10.13
CA VAL A 84 -6.83 6.29 -10.79
C VAL A 84 -8.17 5.56 -10.95
N PHE A 85 -9.20 5.98 -10.20
CA PHE A 85 -10.55 5.45 -10.29
C PHE A 85 -11.49 6.24 -11.23
N GLU A 86 -11.02 7.35 -11.81
CA GLU A 86 -11.81 8.12 -12.76
C GLU A 86 -11.99 7.33 -14.07
N PRO A 87 -13.15 7.44 -14.75
CA PRO A 87 -13.46 6.64 -15.93
C PRO A 87 -12.39 6.71 -17.03
N GLN A 88 -11.78 7.88 -17.22
CA GLN A 88 -10.74 8.10 -18.23
C GLN A 88 -9.44 7.38 -17.88
N GLU A 89 -9.01 7.40 -16.61
CA GLU A 89 -7.79 6.73 -16.16
C GLU A 89 -7.95 5.21 -16.22
N ILE A 90 -9.13 4.70 -15.85
CA ILE A 90 -9.46 3.28 -15.99
C ILE A 90 -9.45 2.83 -17.45
N ALA A 91 -10.10 3.60 -18.34
CA ALA A 91 -10.12 3.28 -19.77
C ALA A 91 -8.71 3.26 -20.37
N GLU A 92 -7.87 4.22 -19.97
CA GLU A 92 -6.47 4.29 -20.38
C GLU A 92 -5.64 3.14 -19.81
N SER A 93 -5.88 2.72 -18.56
CA SER A 93 -5.24 1.55 -17.96
C SER A 93 -5.56 0.27 -18.74
N ILE A 94 -6.84 0.05 -19.07
CA ILE A 94 -7.27 -1.10 -19.88
C ILE A 94 -6.61 -1.07 -21.26
N ARG A 95 -6.59 0.09 -21.93
CA ARG A 95 -5.94 0.26 -23.25
C ARG A 95 -4.45 -0.09 -23.26
N ARG A 96 -3.75 0.01 -22.13
CA ARG A 96 -2.32 -0.33 -22.04
C ARG A 96 -2.06 -1.83 -21.95
N ILE A 97 -3.05 -2.61 -21.53
CA ILE A 97 -2.93 -4.05 -21.26
C ILE A 97 -3.73 -4.93 -22.25
N THR A 98 -4.53 -4.32 -23.13
CA THR A 98 -5.28 -4.99 -24.21
C THR A 98 -5.05 -4.31 -25.54
#